data_AF-A0A136N564-F1
#
_entry.id   AF-A0A136N564-F1
#
_cell.length_a   1.000
_cell.length_b   1.000
_cell.length_c   1.000
_cell.angle_alpha   90.00
_cell.angle_beta   90.00
_cell.angle_gamma   90.00
#
_symmetry.space_group_name_H-M   'P 1'
#
loop_
_entity.id
_entity.type
_entity.pdbx_description
1 polymer ?
#
loop_
_entity_poly.entity_id
_entity_poly.type
_entity_poly.pdbx_seq_one_letter_code
_entity_poly.pdbx_strand_id
1 'polypeptide(L)'
;MSKKNEIEKVDEFIMKSVVNKSGLKVFIIQNIDKKIPLETIAKMKNIDMVDLLQEMETIVSSGTKLNLDYCINDYVDEYDQGDMYDYFDNSESGDLQEAYDLLKENNISHEQFRLMRIKYMSDFAN
;
A
#
# COMPACT_ATOMS: atom_id res chain seq x y z
N MET A 1 -3.79 12.30 50.05
CA MET A 1 -4.55 11.16 49.50
C MET A 1 -4.91 11.47 48.06
N SER A 2 -4.35 10.66 47.15
CA SER A 2 -4.53 10.43 45.72
C SER A 2 -5.42 11.34 44.86
N LYS A 3 -4.78 11.98 43.86
CA LYS A 3 -5.38 12.43 42.59
C LYS A 3 -6.02 11.22 41.90
N LYS A 4 -7.30 11.32 41.51
CA LYS A 4 -8.00 10.32 40.70
C LYS A 4 -8.43 10.94 39.37
N ASN A 5 -8.10 10.20 38.32
CA ASN A 5 -8.78 10.08 37.04
C ASN A 5 -8.83 11.31 36.11
N GLU A 6 -7.77 11.48 35.33
CA GLU A 6 -7.81 12.16 34.01
C GLU A 6 -7.26 11.25 32.88
N ILE A 7 -7.17 9.94 33.09
CA ILE A 7 -6.55 9.01 32.12
C ILE A 7 -7.59 8.28 31.24
N GLU A 8 -8.87 8.21 31.65
CA GLU A 8 -9.84 7.27 31.05
C GLU A 8 -10.41 7.68 29.67
N LYS A 9 -10.16 8.89 29.15
CA LYS A 9 -10.68 9.31 27.84
C LYS A 9 -9.68 9.20 26.69
N VAL A 10 -8.38 9.39 26.92
CA VAL A 10 -7.41 9.37 25.81
C VAL A 10 -7.25 7.94 25.28
N ASP A 11 -7.20 6.96 26.18
CA ASP A 11 -6.98 5.56 25.82
C ASP A 11 -8.15 4.98 25.00
N GLU A 12 -9.40 5.34 25.30
CA GLU A 12 -10.58 4.80 24.60
C GLU A 12 -10.67 5.29 23.14
N PHE A 13 -10.27 6.55 22.87
CA PHE A 13 -10.22 7.11 21.51
C PHE A 13 -9.05 6.51 20.70
N ILE A 14 -7.89 6.34 21.32
CA ILE A 14 -6.74 5.67 20.68
C ILE A 14 -7.10 4.22 20.37
N MET A 15 -7.71 3.51 21.31
CA MET A 15 -8.11 2.10 21.14
C MET A 15 -9.10 1.94 19.98
N LYS A 16 -10.11 2.82 19.86
CA LYS A 16 -11.04 2.82 18.70
C LYS A 16 -10.32 3.05 17.37
N SER A 17 -9.33 3.95 17.33
CA SER A 17 -8.56 4.23 16.11
C SER A 17 -7.65 3.06 15.67
N VAL A 18 -7.01 2.36 16.63
CA VAL A 18 -6.15 1.20 16.35
C VAL A 18 -6.97 -0.02 15.94
N VAL A 19 -8.12 -0.23 16.57
CA VAL A 19 -9.07 -1.31 16.22
C VAL A 19 -9.60 -1.13 14.80
N ASN A 20 -9.89 0.11 14.37
CA ASN A 20 -10.45 0.37 13.05
C ASN A 20 -9.40 0.18 11.93
N LYS A 21 -8.13 0.52 12.18
CA LYS A 21 -7.03 0.28 11.22
C LYS A 21 -6.80 -1.21 10.93
N SER A 22 -6.89 -2.05 11.97
CA SER A 22 -6.75 -3.50 11.81
C SER A 22 -7.89 -4.08 10.96
N GLY A 23 -9.12 -3.59 11.15
CA GLY A 23 -10.28 -3.99 10.33
C GLY A 23 -10.18 -3.58 8.87
N LEU A 24 -9.65 -2.37 8.59
CA LEU A 24 -9.41 -1.90 7.22
C LEU A 24 -8.40 -2.78 6.48
N LYS A 25 -7.29 -3.13 7.13
CA LYS A 25 -6.27 -4.00 6.53
C LYS A 25 -6.80 -5.39 6.17
N VAL A 26 -7.52 -6.02 7.11
CA VAL A 26 -8.16 -7.32 6.85
C VAL A 26 -9.15 -7.22 5.69
N PHE A 27 -9.92 -6.14 5.61
CA PHE A 27 -10.82 -5.90 4.49
C PHE A 27 -10.08 -5.77 3.16
N ILE A 28 -8.98 -5.01 3.11
CA ILE A 28 -8.17 -4.83 1.90
C ILE A 28 -7.62 -6.18 1.43
N ILE A 29 -6.98 -6.95 2.32
CA ILE A 29 -6.43 -8.28 2.02
C ILE A 29 -7.50 -9.18 1.41
N GLN A 30 -8.66 -9.31 2.07
CA GLN A 30 -9.72 -10.19 1.61
C GLN A 30 -10.31 -9.80 0.25
N ASN A 31 -10.35 -8.50 -0.08
CA ASN A 31 -10.90 -8.06 -1.36
C ASN A 31 -9.86 -8.14 -2.49
N ILE A 32 -8.59 -7.97 -2.19
CA ILE A 32 -7.48 -8.28 -3.11
C ILE A 32 -7.49 -9.78 -3.44
N ASP A 33 -7.65 -10.66 -2.44
CA ASP A 33 -7.75 -12.12 -2.67
C ASP A 33 -8.95 -12.49 -3.55
N LYS A 34 -10.04 -11.75 -3.43
CA LYS A 34 -11.23 -11.86 -4.29
C LYS A 34 -11.09 -11.17 -5.64
N LYS A 35 -9.93 -10.57 -5.92
CA LYS A 35 -9.62 -9.84 -7.15
C LYS A 35 -10.60 -8.70 -7.45
N ILE A 36 -11.06 -8.01 -6.40
CA ILE A 36 -11.93 -6.84 -6.54
C ILE A 36 -11.07 -5.65 -7.02
N PRO A 37 -11.48 -4.88 -8.03
CA PRO A 37 -10.71 -3.74 -8.52
C PRO A 37 -10.36 -2.75 -7.41
N LEU A 38 -9.14 -2.22 -7.39
CA LEU A 38 -8.64 -1.36 -6.30
C LEU A 38 -9.52 -0.12 -6.09
N GLU A 39 -9.97 0.52 -7.17
CA GLU A 39 -10.91 1.64 -7.07
C GLU A 39 -12.22 1.26 -6.37
N THR A 40 -12.70 0.03 -6.58
CA THR A 40 -13.91 -0.48 -5.94
C THR A 40 -13.67 -0.70 -4.45
N ILE A 41 -12.51 -1.23 -4.08
CA ILE A 41 -12.10 -1.39 -2.68
C ILE A 41 -12.05 -0.02 -1.98
N ALA A 42 -11.42 0.98 -2.61
CA ALA A 42 -11.33 2.34 -2.10
C ALA A 42 -12.74 2.95 -1.89
N LYS A 43 -13.61 2.85 -2.90
CA LYS A 43 -15.01 3.31 -2.85
C LYS A 43 -15.81 2.63 -1.74
N MET A 44 -15.67 1.31 -1.55
CA MET A 44 -16.37 0.55 -0.50
C MET A 44 -16.02 1.01 0.92
N LYS A 45 -14.86 1.61 1.12
CA LYS A 45 -14.41 2.17 2.41
C LYS A 45 -14.43 3.68 2.46
N ASN A 46 -14.89 4.34 1.39
CA ASN A 46 -14.90 5.79 1.27
C ASN A 46 -13.52 6.41 1.58
N ILE A 47 -12.48 5.79 1.02
CA ILE A 47 -11.10 6.28 1.04
C ILE A 47 -10.66 6.56 -0.40
N ASP A 48 -9.64 7.38 -0.58
CA ASP A 48 -9.03 7.59 -1.90
C ASP A 48 -7.96 6.53 -2.22
N MET A 49 -7.44 6.57 -3.44
CA MET A 49 -6.38 5.65 -3.87
C MET A 49 -5.07 5.86 -3.10
N VAL A 50 -4.77 7.08 -2.67
CA VAL A 50 -3.54 7.40 -1.95
C VAL A 50 -3.54 6.71 -0.58
N ASP A 51 -4.66 6.78 0.14
CA ASP A 51 -4.90 6.12 1.41
C ASP A 51 -4.93 4.59 1.26
N LEU A 52 -5.57 4.07 0.21
CA LEU A 52 -5.58 2.64 -0.08
C LEU A 52 -4.15 2.11 -0.28
N LEU A 53 -3.35 2.77 -1.13
CA LEU A 53 -1.97 2.38 -1.38
C LEU A 53 -1.11 2.47 -0.11
N GLN A 54 -1.33 3.47 0.74
CA GLN A 54 -0.63 3.59 2.02
C GLN A 54 -0.90 2.40 2.96
N GLU A 55 -2.15 1.95 3.04
CA GLU A 55 -2.49 0.77 3.83
C GLU A 55 -1.95 -0.52 3.21
N MET A 56 -1.95 -0.63 1.87
CA MET A 56 -1.33 -1.76 1.15
C MET A 56 0.19 -1.84 1.38
N GLU A 57 0.91 -0.72 1.31
CA GLU A 57 2.33 -0.64 1.67
C GLU A 57 2.56 -1.11 3.11
N THR A 58 1.68 -0.70 4.04
CA THR A 58 1.77 -1.10 5.45
C THR A 58 1.52 -2.61 5.63
N ILE A 59 0.60 -3.19 4.87
CA ILE A 59 0.31 -4.64 4.87
C ILE A 59 1.54 -5.41 4.38
N VAL A 60 2.10 -5.03 3.23
CA VAL A 60 3.27 -5.71 2.66
C VAL A 60 4.50 -5.53 3.55
N SER A 61 4.70 -4.34 4.12
CA SER A 61 5.79 -4.08 5.07
C SER A 61 5.68 -4.90 6.36
N SER A 62 4.49 -5.42 6.69
CA SER A 62 4.27 -6.34 7.82
C SER A 62 4.54 -7.81 7.48
N GLY A 63 4.98 -8.10 6.25
CA GLY A 63 5.25 -9.45 5.76
C GLY A 63 4.04 -10.17 5.18
N THR A 64 2.89 -9.49 5.03
CA THR A 64 1.71 -10.10 4.41
C THR A 64 1.72 -9.86 2.90
N LYS A 65 1.68 -10.95 2.12
CA LYS A 65 1.61 -10.85 0.66
C LYS A 65 0.24 -10.37 0.19
N LEU A 66 0.25 -9.49 -0.80
CA LEU A 66 -0.88 -9.08 -1.64
C LEU A 66 -0.61 -9.51 -3.08
N ASN A 67 -1.47 -10.34 -3.67
CA ASN A 67 -1.34 -10.69 -5.09
C ASN A 67 -2.01 -9.61 -5.94
N LEU A 68 -1.23 -8.83 -6.67
CA LEU A 68 -1.70 -7.72 -7.51
C LEU A 68 -1.68 -8.03 -9.01
N ASP A 69 -1.31 -9.26 -9.40
CA ASP A 69 -1.17 -9.68 -10.81
C ASP A 69 -2.49 -9.51 -11.59
N TYR A 70 -3.62 -9.62 -10.89
CA TYR A 70 -4.94 -9.54 -11.50
C TYR A 70 -5.31 -8.12 -11.98
N CYS A 71 -4.66 -7.08 -11.45
CA CYS A 71 -5.00 -5.70 -11.78
C CYS A 71 -3.82 -4.88 -12.31
N ILE A 72 -2.57 -5.35 -12.18
CA ILE A 72 -1.41 -4.51 -12.50
C ILE A 72 -1.39 -4.01 -13.96
N ASN A 73 -1.84 -4.85 -14.88
CA ASN A 73 -1.93 -4.55 -16.32
C ASN A 73 -2.98 -3.48 -16.66
N ASP A 74 -3.91 -3.19 -15.75
CA ASP A 74 -4.88 -2.09 -15.92
C ASP A 74 -4.25 -0.72 -15.62
N TYR A 75 -3.11 -0.70 -14.92
CA TYR A 75 -2.42 0.51 -14.49
C TYR A 75 -1.12 0.74 -15.23
N VAL A 76 -0.34 -0.30 -15.50
CA VAL A 76 1.01 -0.19 -16.05
C VAL A 76 1.17 -1.20 -17.18
N ASP A 77 1.68 -0.80 -18.35
CA ASP A 77 1.93 -1.76 -19.42
C ASP A 77 3.14 -2.67 -19.13
N GLU A 78 3.21 -3.80 -19.82
CA GLU A 78 4.18 -4.85 -19.53
C GLU A 78 5.64 -4.40 -19.72
N TYR A 79 5.93 -3.43 -20.59
CA TYR A 79 7.29 -2.91 -20.79
C TYR A 79 7.70 -2.07 -19.58
N ASP A 80 6.87 -1.11 -19.19
CA ASP A 80 7.09 -0.27 -18.01
C ASP A 80 7.19 -1.09 -16.72
N GLN A 81 6.42 -2.19 -16.63
CA GLN A 81 6.52 -3.11 -15.51
C GLN A 81 7.91 -3.76 -15.43
N GLY A 82 8.43 -4.26 -16.55
CA GLY A 82 9.76 -4.87 -16.64
C GLY A 82 10.86 -3.90 -16.24
N ASP A 83 10.84 -2.69 -16.82
CA ASP A 83 11.81 -1.64 -16.54
C ASP A 83 11.82 -1.25 -15.05
N MET A 84 10.64 -1.18 -14.42
CA MET A 84 10.54 -0.91 -12.97
C MET A 84 11.05 -2.07 -12.11
N TYR A 85 10.82 -3.33 -12.52
CA TYR A 85 11.38 -4.49 -11.82
C TYR A 85 12.90 -4.51 -11.88
N ASP A 86 13.46 -4.32 -13.07
CA ASP A 86 14.90 -4.23 -13.27
C ASP A 86 15.49 -3.09 -12.44
N TYR A 87 14.81 -1.94 -12.36
CA TYR A 87 15.22 -0.86 -11.47
C TYR A 87 15.24 -1.28 -10.00
N PHE A 88 14.17 -1.90 -9.50
CA PHE A 88 14.09 -2.31 -8.10
C PHE A 88 15.14 -3.35 -7.71
N ASP A 89 15.45 -4.30 -8.60
CA ASP A 89 16.48 -5.32 -8.42
C ASP A 89 17.89 -4.73 -8.34
N ASN A 90 18.18 -3.70 -9.14
CA ASN A 90 19.50 -3.06 -9.21
C ASN A 90 19.67 -1.89 -8.22
N SER A 91 18.58 -1.40 -7.63
CA SER A 91 18.66 -0.33 -6.64
C SER A 91 19.25 -0.89 -5.33
N GLU A 92 20.51 -0.55 -5.04
CA GLU A 92 21.12 -0.78 -3.72
C GLU A 92 20.40 0.11 -2.68
N SER A 93 19.21 -0.28 -2.24
CA SER A 93 18.45 0.37 -1.18
C SER A 93 18.03 1.84 -1.43
N GLY A 94 17.28 2.09 -2.51
CA GLY A 94 16.15 3.02 -2.42
C GLY A 94 16.45 4.52 -2.50
N ASP A 95 17.21 4.97 -3.49
CA ASP A 95 17.05 6.36 -3.93
C ASP A 95 15.73 6.51 -4.70
N LEU A 96 14.62 6.54 -3.95
CA LEU A 96 13.27 6.76 -4.49
C LEU A 96 13.20 8.07 -5.29
N GLN A 97 14.11 9.01 -5.06
CA GLN A 97 14.19 10.25 -5.81
C GLN A 97 14.74 10.01 -7.21
N GLU A 98 15.82 9.24 -7.34
CA GLU A 98 16.35 8.82 -8.65
C GLU A 98 15.34 7.97 -9.42
N ALA A 99 14.65 7.05 -8.72
CA ALA A 99 13.53 6.30 -9.30
C ALA A 99 12.48 7.27 -9.88
N TYR A 100 12.02 8.21 -9.05
CA TYR A 100 10.97 9.13 -9.43
C TYR A 100 11.36 10.05 -10.59
N ASP A 101 12.62 10.47 -10.68
CA ASP A 101 13.10 11.34 -11.75
C ASP A 101 13.24 10.58 -13.09
N LEU A 102 13.73 9.33 -13.10
CA LEU A 102 13.70 8.46 -14.28
C LEU A 102 12.27 8.17 -14.77
N LEU A 103 11.34 7.99 -13.83
CA LEU A 103 9.96 7.62 -14.13
C LEU A 103 9.13 8.78 -14.67
N LYS A 104 9.45 10.02 -14.28
CA LYS A 104 8.87 11.23 -14.88
C LYS A 104 9.18 11.33 -16.37
N GLU A 105 10.38 10.94 -16.79
CA GLU A 105 10.77 10.96 -18.21
C GLU A 105 9.92 9.98 -19.04
N ASN A 106 9.44 8.90 -18.43
CA ASN A 106 8.60 7.87 -19.05
C ASN A 106 7.08 8.09 -18.88
N ASN A 107 6.63 9.25 -18.39
CA ASN A 107 5.21 9.54 -18.09
C ASN A 107 4.54 8.61 -17.06
N ILE A 108 5.32 7.95 -16.20
CA ILE A 108 4.79 7.09 -15.15
C ILE A 108 4.35 7.96 -13.97
N SER A 109 3.10 7.78 -13.55
CA SER A 109 2.52 8.48 -12.41
C SER A 109 3.04 7.93 -11.08
N HIS A 110 2.97 8.78 -10.05
CA HIS A 110 3.34 8.37 -8.70
C HIS A 110 2.48 7.22 -8.17
N GLU A 111 1.21 7.13 -8.61
CA GLU A 111 0.31 6.03 -8.23
C GLU A 111 0.77 4.70 -8.82
N GLN A 112 1.08 4.68 -10.13
CA GLN A 112 1.61 3.51 -10.84
C GLN A 112 2.92 3.01 -10.22
N PHE A 113 3.85 3.93 -9.92
CA PHE A 113 5.11 3.59 -9.27
C PHE A 113 4.90 2.96 -7.89
N ARG A 114 4.07 3.56 -7.04
CA ARG A 114 3.77 3.00 -5.72
C ARG A 114 3.13 1.62 -5.83
N LEU A 115 2.20 1.44 -6.76
CA LEU A 115 1.55 0.16 -6.99
C LEU A 115 2.56 -0.92 -7.41
N MET A 116 3.47 -0.59 -8.33
CA MET A 116 4.55 -1.49 -8.76
C MET A 116 5.50 -1.82 -7.62
N ARG A 117 5.85 -0.84 -6.79
CA ARG A 117 6.69 -1.05 -5.61
C ARG A 117 6.01 -1.96 -4.58
N ILE A 118 4.71 -1.80 -4.33
CA ILE A 118 3.94 -2.70 -3.46
C ILE A 118 3.97 -4.14 -4.03
N LYS A 119 3.72 -4.30 -5.33
CA LYS A 119 3.77 -5.61 -5.99
C LYS A 119 5.16 -6.24 -5.84
N TYR A 120 6.21 -5.51 -6.17
CA TYR A 120 7.60 -5.95 -6.00
C TYR A 120 7.85 -6.41 -4.56
N MET A 121 7.59 -5.54 -3.57
CA MET A 121 7.78 -5.89 -2.16
C MET A 121 6.97 -7.12 -1.73
N SER A 122 5.78 -7.34 -2.31
CA SER A 122 4.92 -8.48 -2.00
C SER A 122 5.45 -9.79 -2.60
N ASP A 123 5.98 -9.75 -3.82
CA ASP A 123 6.55 -10.91 -4.50
C ASP A 123 7.82 -11.38 -3.76
N PHE A 124 8.63 -10.43 -3.28
CA PHE A 124 9.87 -10.68 -2.54
C PHE A 124 9.73 -10.72 -1.01
N ALA A 125 8.53 -10.50 -0.46
CA ALA A 125 8.28 -10.73 0.98
C ALA A 125 8.47 -12.22 1.29
N ASN A 126 9.21 -12.54 2.35
CA ASN A 126 9.42 -13.91 2.85
C ASN A 126 8.46 -14.21 4.02
#